data_AF-D4BLV4-F1
#
_entry.id   AF-D4BLV4-F1
#
_cell.length_a   1.000
_cell.length_b   1.000
_cell.length_c   1.000
_cell.angle_alpha   90.00
_cell.angle_beta   90.00
_cell.angle_gamma   90.00
#
_symmetry.space_group_name_H-M   'P 1'
#
loop_
_entity.id
_entity.type
_entity.pdbx_description
1 polymer ?
#
loop_
_entity_poly.entity_id
_entity_poly.type
_entity_poly.pdbx_seq_one_letter_code
_entity_poly.pdbx_strand_id
1 'polypeptide(L)'
;LEGHIEPVASGTGLKDLYNRRCEEAGDENLPAADGAEVAARAAAGEELARRTLTDSARALGECVGGMGNLIDPDVIVVSGSVVKAGPIWWDALRAGFADSALALVKPTPLVEG
;
A
#
# COMPACT_ATOMS: atom_id res chain seq x y z
N LEU A 1 13.83 6.09 8.81
CA LEU A 1 13.59 5.42 7.51
C LEU A 1 14.31 6.22 6.45
N GLU A 2 15.28 5.62 5.77
CA GLU A 2 15.71 6.12 4.48
C GLU A 2 14.51 6.01 3.51
N GLY A 3 14.30 7.04 2.70
CA GLY A 3 13.07 7.28 1.92
C GLY A 3 12.88 6.37 0.71
N HIS A 4 13.00 5.06 0.90
CA HIS A 4 12.78 4.05 -0.12
C HIS A 4 11.32 3.57 -0.14
N ILE A 5 10.86 3.07 -1.29
CA ILE A 5 9.49 2.55 -1.48
C ILE A 5 9.28 1.17 -0.82
N GLU A 6 10.35 0.49 -0.42
CA GLU A 6 10.32 -0.87 0.14
C GLU A 6 9.40 -1.06 1.37
N PRO A 7 9.31 -0.11 2.33
CA PRO A 7 8.37 -0.19 3.45
C PRO A 7 6.90 -0.15 3.03
N VAL A 8 6.59 0.36 1.84
CA VAL A 8 5.20 0.50 1.35
C VAL A 8 4.85 -0.47 0.23
N ALA A 9 5.84 -1.13 -0.38
CA ALA A 9 5.67 -2.02 -1.52
C ALA A 9 5.80 -3.52 -1.20
N SER A 10 6.14 -3.89 0.04
CA SER A 10 6.38 -5.28 0.42
C SER A 10 5.61 -5.68 1.67
N GLY A 11 5.26 -6.97 1.79
CA GLY A 11 4.57 -7.50 2.97
C GLY A 11 5.41 -7.38 4.24
N THR A 12 6.73 -7.54 4.13
CA THR A 12 7.67 -7.33 5.25
C THR A 12 7.72 -5.86 5.64
N GLY A 13 7.82 -4.96 4.66
CA GLY A 13 7.80 -3.52 4.87
C GLY A 13 6.52 -3.04 5.55
N LEU A 14 5.36 -3.56 5.14
CA LEU A 14 4.06 -3.26 5.75
C LEU A 14 4.02 -3.67 7.22
N LYS A 15 4.52 -4.88 7.54
CA LYS A 15 4.64 -5.38 8.91
C LYS A 15 5.58 -4.52 9.75
N ASP A 16 6.76 -4.17 9.24
CA ASP A 16 7.73 -3.34 9.97
C ASP A 16 7.19 -1.92 10.20
N LEU A 17 6.47 -1.35 9.23
CA LEU A 17 5.81 -0.05 9.37
C LEU A 17 4.71 -0.09 10.43
N TYR A 18 3.87 -1.13 10.42
CA TYR A 18 2.81 -1.32 11.41
C TYR A 18 3.38 -1.47 12.82
N ASN A 19 4.35 -2.35 13.01
CA ASN A 19 4.95 -2.61 14.33
C ASN A 19 5.57 -1.34 14.92
N ARG A 20 6.27 -0.53 14.11
CA ARG A 20 6.80 0.76 14.58
C ARG A 20 5.68 1.71 15.02
N ARG A 21 4.58 1.80 14.26
CA ARG A 21 3.45 2.64 14.61
C ARG A 21 2.79 2.20 15.92
N CYS A 22 2.74 0.89 16.20
CA CYS A 22 2.29 0.39 17.51
C CYS A 22 3.21 0.85 18.64
N GLU A 23 4.53 0.71 18.45
CA GLU A 23 5.54 1.17 19.43
C GLU A 23 5.42 2.68 19.71
N GLU A 24 5.28 3.49 18.65
CA GLU A 24 5.12 4.95 18.76
C GLU A 24 3.81 5.36 19.44
N ALA A 25 2.74 4.58 19.25
CA ALA A 25 1.44 4.82 19.87
C ALA A 25 1.34 4.29 21.32
N GLY A 26 2.31 3.50 21.78
CA GLY A 26 2.23 2.80 23.06
C GLY A 26 1.08 1.79 23.11
N ASP A 27 0.67 1.25 21.95
CA ASP A 27 -0.42 0.28 21.85
C ASP A 27 0.06 -1.12 22.26
N GLU A 28 -0.68 -1.79 23.12
CA GLU A 28 -0.40 -3.16 23.60
C GLU A 28 -0.77 -4.24 22.55
N ASN A 29 -1.34 -3.83 21.42
CA ASN A 29 -1.46 -4.67 20.23
C ASN A 29 -0.06 -5.07 19.73
N LEU A 30 0.41 -6.21 20.24
CA LEU A 30 1.69 -6.87 19.96
C LEU A 30 2.09 -6.85 18.46
N PRO A 31 3.40 -7.01 18.16
CA PRO A 31 3.89 -7.00 16.79
C PRO A 31 3.16 -8.02 15.93
N ALA A 32 2.76 -7.60 14.73
CA ALA A 32 2.33 -8.51 13.69
C ALA A 32 3.51 -9.36 13.22
N ALA A 33 3.26 -10.64 12.96
CA ALA A 33 4.25 -11.59 12.46
C ALA A 33 4.60 -11.34 11.00
N ASP A 34 3.62 -10.94 10.18
CA ASP A 34 3.77 -10.63 8.76
C ASP A 34 2.72 -9.60 8.28
N GLY A 35 2.84 -9.18 7.02
CA GLY A 35 1.91 -8.22 6.42
C GLY A 35 0.49 -8.79 6.19
N ALA A 36 0.33 -10.12 6.13
CA ALA A 36 -0.99 -10.74 6.01
C ALA A 36 -1.76 -10.61 7.33
N GLU A 37 -1.08 -10.72 8.47
CA GLU A 37 -1.68 -10.45 9.78
C GLU A 37 -2.11 -8.99 9.91
N VAL A 38 -1.31 -8.03 9.43
CA VAL A 38 -1.71 -6.61 9.38
C VAL A 38 -2.97 -6.43 8.54
N ALA A 39 -3.06 -7.08 7.37
CA ALA A 39 -4.25 -7.02 6.53
C ALA A 39 -5.48 -7.65 7.22
N ALA A 40 -5.30 -8.77 7.91
CA ALA A 40 -6.37 -9.42 8.66
C ALA A 40 -6.88 -8.53 9.81
N ARG A 41 -5.98 -7.89 10.57
CA ARG A 41 -6.31 -6.91 11.61
C ARG A 41 -7.07 -5.71 11.04
N ALA A 42 -6.64 -5.18 9.90
CA ALA A 42 -7.33 -4.09 9.20
C ALA A 42 -8.75 -4.49 8.76
N ALA A 43 -8.92 -5.72 8.26
CA ALA A 43 -10.22 -6.27 7.88
C ALA A 43 -11.14 -6.50 9.10
N ALA A 44 -10.57 -6.84 10.26
CA ALA A 44 -11.28 -6.95 11.53
C ALA A 44 -11.68 -5.59 12.15
N GLY A 45 -11.27 -4.47 11.53
CA GLY A 45 -11.64 -3.13 11.96
C GLY A 45 -10.60 -2.44 12.85
N GLU A 46 -9.40 -3.00 13.00
CA GLU A 46 -8.34 -2.32 13.73
C GLU A 46 -7.87 -1.06 12.99
N GLU A 47 -8.06 0.09 13.63
CA GLU A 47 -7.86 1.39 12.99
C GLU A 47 -6.39 1.65 12.61
N LEU A 48 -5.44 1.26 13.45
CA LEU A 48 -4.02 1.45 13.17
C LEU A 48 -3.55 0.61 11.98
N ALA A 49 -4.01 -0.65 11.91
CA ALA A 49 -3.77 -1.52 10.77
C ALA A 49 -4.40 -0.96 9.48
N ARG A 50 -5.65 -0.48 9.53
CA ARG A 50 -6.33 0.16 8.39
C ARG A 50 -5.56 1.38 7.87
N ARG A 51 -5.13 2.27 8.76
CA ARG A 51 -4.32 3.44 8.40
C ARG A 51 -3.00 3.04 7.76
N THR A 52 -2.31 2.06 8.34
CA THR A 52 -1.03 1.58 7.84
C THR A 52 -1.15 0.96 6.45
N LEU A 53 -2.20 0.18 6.21
CA LEU A 53 -2.53 -0.38 4.91
C LEU A 53 -2.82 0.71 3.87
N THR A 54 -3.63 1.71 4.26
CA THR A 54 -4.08 2.79 3.38
C THR A 54 -2.93 3.71 2.99
N ASP A 55 -2.14 4.14 3.97
CA ASP A 55 -1.01 5.05 3.74
C ASP A 55 0.06 4.41 2.86
N SER A 56 0.39 3.14 3.12
CA SER A 56 1.37 2.41 2.30
C SER A 56 0.88 2.22 0.87
N ALA A 57 -0.34 1.75 0.68
CA ALA A 57 -0.93 1.57 -0.65
C ALA A 57 -1.00 2.88 -1.44
N ARG A 58 -1.40 3.97 -0.79
CA ARG A 58 -1.48 5.28 -1.42
C ARG A 58 -0.12 5.78 -1.87
N ALA A 59 0.91 5.68 -1.01
CA ALA A 59 2.27 6.06 -1.37
C ALA A 59 2.83 5.23 -2.55
N LEU A 60 2.54 3.93 -2.58
CA LEU A 60 2.86 3.10 -3.74
C LEU A 60 2.12 3.56 -5.00
N GLY A 61 0.83 3.89 -4.88
CA GLY A 61 0.00 4.40 -5.96
C GLY A 61 0.58 5.67 -6.56
N GLU A 62 0.97 6.63 -5.72
CA GLU A 62 1.60 7.89 -6.16
C GLU A 62 2.90 7.63 -6.93
N CYS A 63 3.74 6.71 -6.43
CA CYS A 63 4.95 6.28 -7.13
C CYS A 63 4.65 5.66 -8.50
N VAL A 64 3.65 4.77 -8.57
CA VAL A 64 3.19 4.15 -9.82
C VAL A 64 2.61 5.18 -10.79
N GLY A 65 1.89 6.19 -10.30
CA GLY A 65 1.38 7.29 -11.12
C GLY A 65 2.50 8.11 -11.76
N GLY A 66 3.56 8.41 -10.99
CA GLY A 66 4.76 9.05 -11.52
C GLY A 66 5.46 8.21 -12.60
N MET A 67 5.56 6.90 -12.41
CA MET A 67 6.11 5.99 -13.42
C MET A 67 5.22 5.89 -14.66
N GLY A 68 3.90 5.85 -14.48
CA GLY A 68 2.93 5.85 -15.58
C GLY A 68 3.07 7.09 -16.46
N ASN A 69 3.28 8.27 -15.87
CA ASN A 69 3.53 9.50 -16.62
C ASN A 69 4.81 9.45 -17.49
N LEU A 70 5.80 8.65 -17.09
CA LEU A 70 7.08 8.54 -17.80
C LEU A 70 7.07 7.45 -18.87
N ILE A 71 6.47 6.30 -18.55
CA ILE A 71 6.50 5.10 -19.39
C ILE A 71 5.33 5.07 -20.38
N ASP A 72 4.19 5.66 -20.02
CA ASP A 72 2.93 5.64 -20.77
C ASP A 72 2.43 4.22 -21.12
N PRO A 73 2.21 3.33 -20.12
CA PRO A 73 1.81 1.96 -20.39
C PRO A 73 0.30 1.82 -20.68
N ASP A 74 -0.05 0.88 -21.55
CA ASP A 74 -1.44 0.45 -21.78
C ASP A 74 -2.06 -0.26 -20.57
N VAL A 75 -1.25 -0.94 -19.76
CA VAL A 75 -1.69 -1.67 -18.56
C VAL A 75 -0.58 -1.71 -17.51
N ILE A 76 -0.95 -1.66 -16.24
CA ILE A 76 -0.03 -1.84 -15.10
C ILE A 76 -0.45 -3.08 -14.32
N VAL A 77 0.43 -4.08 -14.32
CA VAL A 77 0.24 -5.32 -13.56
C VAL A 77 0.94 -5.18 -12.20
N VAL A 78 0.18 -5.37 -11.13
CA VAL A 78 0.69 -5.31 -9.75
C VAL A 78 0.74 -6.72 -9.19
N SER A 79 1.88 -7.12 -8.65
CA SER A 79 2.14 -8.48 -8.17
C SER A 79 2.83 -8.45 -6.79
N GLY A 80 3.05 -9.62 -6.21
CA GLY A 80 3.69 -9.79 -4.90
C GLY A 80 2.70 -10.06 -3.78
N SER A 81 3.18 -10.20 -2.54
CA SER A 81 2.33 -10.63 -1.41
C SER A 81 1.26 -9.62 -0.99
N VAL A 82 1.50 -8.32 -1.24
CA VAL A 82 0.62 -7.22 -0.81
C VAL A 82 -0.68 -7.11 -1.61
N VAL A 83 -0.75 -7.69 -2.82
CA VAL A 83 -1.98 -7.68 -3.63
C VAL A 83 -3.14 -8.42 -2.96
N LYS A 84 -2.81 -9.32 -2.02
CA LYS A 84 -3.77 -10.09 -1.20
C LYS A 84 -4.30 -9.32 0.01
N ALA A 85 -3.86 -8.08 0.23
CA ALA A 85 -4.31 -7.23 1.35
C ALA A 85 -5.77 -6.76 1.25
N GLY A 86 -6.46 -7.11 0.15
CA GLY A 86 -7.89 -6.91 -0.01
C GLY A 86 -8.29 -5.52 -0.51
N PRO A 87 -9.60 -5.21 -0.52
CA PRO A 87 -10.14 -4.03 -1.18
C PRO A 87 -9.60 -2.70 -0.65
N ILE A 88 -9.40 -2.58 0.67
CA ILE A 88 -8.89 -1.36 1.31
C ILE A 88 -7.55 -0.95 0.70
N TRP A 89 -6.66 -1.92 0.47
CA TRP A 89 -5.35 -1.67 -0.12
C TRP A 89 -5.47 -1.28 -1.59
N TRP A 90 -6.27 -2.02 -2.37
CA TRP A 90 -6.45 -1.75 -3.80
C TRP A 90 -7.10 -0.39 -4.07
N ASP A 91 -8.07 0.03 -3.26
CA ASP A 91 -8.74 1.31 -3.40
C ASP A 91 -7.79 2.47 -3.08
N ALA A 92 -6.96 2.32 -2.04
CA ALA A 92 -5.95 3.29 -1.67
C ALA A 92 -4.83 3.39 -2.72
N LEU A 93 -4.40 2.26 -3.30
CA LEU A 93 -3.45 2.23 -4.41
C LEU A 93 -3.97 2.99 -5.63
N ARG A 94 -5.21 2.71 -6.04
CA ARG A 94 -5.85 3.39 -7.18
C ARG A 94 -6.02 4.88 -6.91
N ALA A 95 -6.36 5.27 -5.68
CA ALA A 95 -6.47 6.67 -5.30
C ALA A 95 -5.11 7.38 -5.42
N GLY A 96 -4.04 6.82 -4.86
CA GLY A 96 -2.69 7.39 -4.97
C GLY A 96 -2.22 7.50 -6.43
N PHE A 97 -2.50 6.49 -7.24
CA PHE A 97 -2.22 6.51 -8.69
C PHE A 97 -2.95 7.67 -9.37
N ALA A 98 -4.26 7.78 -9.15
CA ALA A 98 -5.09 8.82 -9.77
C ALA A 98 -4.69 10.25 -9.32
N ASP A 99 -4.12 10.40 -8.13
CA ASP A 99 -3.67 11.70 -7.61
C ASP A 99 -2.36 12.17 -8.26
N SER A 100 -1.49 11.24 -8.69
CA SER A 100 -0.20 11.57 -9.31
C SER A 100 -0.16 11.41 -10.83
N ALA A 101 -1.08 10.65 -11.41
CA ALA A 101 -1.16 10.43 -12.86
C ALA A 101 -1.71 11.68 -13.60
N LEU A 102 -1.12 11.97 -14.76
CA LEU A 102 -1.67 12.94 -15.73
C LEU A 102 -3.06 12.49 -16.18
N ALA A 103 -3.91 13.44 -16.59
CA ALA A 103 -5.29 13.15 -16.96
C ALA A 103 -5.44 12.05 -18.04
N LEU A 104 -4.49 11.96 -18.98
CA LEU A 104 -4.48 10.94 -20.03
C LEU A 104 -4.01 9.57 -19.56
N VAL A 105 -3.26 9.51 -18.45
CA VAL A 105 -2.71 8.27 -17.86
C VAL A 105 -3.66 7.69 -16.80
N LYS A 106 -4.51 8.52 -16.17
CA LYS A 106 -5.50 8.06 -15.17
C LYS A 106 -6.36 6.87 -15.60
N PRO A 107 -6.77 6.72 -16.87
CA PRO A 107 -7.55 5.57 -17.32
C PRO A 107 -6.76 4.26 -17.42
N THR A 108 -5.43 4.28 -17.32
CA THR A 108 -4.58 3.07 -17.42
C THR A 108 -5.01 2.04 -16.36
N PRO A 109 -5.38 0.82 -16.77
CA PRO A 109 -5.84 -0.20 -15.82
C PRO A 109 -4.72 -0.69 -14.89
N LEU A 110 -5.02 -0.73 -13.60
CA LEU A 110 -4.25 -1.42 -12.57
C LEU A 110 -4.88 -2.80 -12.33
N VAL A 111 -4.17 -3.87 -12.66
CA VAL A 111 -4.66 -5.25 -12.55
C VAL A 111 -3.78 -6.09 -11.63
N GLU A 112 -4.39 -7.06 -10.95
CA GLU A 112 -3.66 -8.09 -10.21
C GLU A 112 -2.99 -9.06 -11.19
N GLY A 113 -1.72 -9.38 -10.94
CA GLY A 113 -0.91 -10.33 -11.72
C GLY A 113 -0.88 -11.76 -11.18
#